data_AF-A0AAW2T1J1-F1
#
_entry.id   AF-A0AAW2T1J1-F1
#
_cell.length_a   1.000
_cell.length_b   1.000
_cell.length_c   1.000
_cell.angle_alpha   90.00
_cell.angle_beta   90.00
_cell.angle_gamma   90.00
#
_symmetry.space_group_name_H-M   'P 1'
#
loop_
_entity.id
_entity.type
_entity.pdbx_description
1 polymer ?
#
loop_
_entity_poly.entity_id
_entity_poly.type
_entity_poly.pdbx_seq_one_letter_code
_entity_poly.pdbx_strand_id
1 'polypeptide(L)'
;MQRSSPAVVTNIGRHILRSEAVQWSQKSVPPCDVFINHRGVDTKRNVAGLLYHHLRSLRLRPFLDSKSMKPGDKLFEKIDVAIRECKVGIAVFSPMYCDSYFCLHELSLMTE
;
A
#
# COMPACT_ATOMS: atom_id res chain seq x y z
N MET A 1 -53.61 -53.61 15.55
CA MET A 1 -53.58 -53.10 14.16
C MET A 1 -52.46 -52.06 14.11
N GLN A 2 -51.16 -52.35 13.93
CA GLN A 2 -50.38 -53.01 12.87
C GLN A 2 -50.53 -52.42 11.46
N ARG A 3 -49.34 -52.13 10.88
CA ARG A 3 -48.92 -51.85 9.48
C ARG A 3 -48.74 -50.35 9.15
N SER A 4 -47.58 -49.83 8.69
CA SER A 4 -46.26 -50.38 8.32
C SER A 4 -45.20 -49.25 8.19
N SER A 5 -43.93 -49.55 8.49
CA SER A 5 -42.67 -48.83 8.15
C SER A 5 -42.21 -49.20 6.70
N PRO A 6 -41.01 -48.86 6.14
CA PRO A 6 -39.90 -47.96 6.54
C PRO A 6 -39.32 -47.09 5.38
N ALA A 7 -38.40 -46.16 5.67
CA ALA A 7 -37.14 -45.98 4.91
C ALA A 7 -36.25 -44.89 5.55
N VAL A 8 -35.17 -45.33 6.18
CA VAL A 8 -33.96 -44.54 6.44
C VAL A 8 -33.17 -44.47 5.14
N VAL A 9 -32.77 -43.28 4.69
CA VAL A 9 -31.61 -43.12 3.78
C VAL A 9 -30.77 -41.92 4.22
N THR A 10 -29.65 -42.26 4.83
CA THR A 10 -28.47 -41.42 5.09
C THR A 10 -27.97 -40.80 3.79
N ASN A 11 -27.64 -39.50 3.77
CA ASN A 11 -26.88 -38.93 2.64
C ASN A 11 -25.48 -38.51 3.12
N ILE A 12 -24.58 -39.48 3.04
CA ILE A 12 -23.14 -39.33 3.21
C ILE A 12 -22.56 -38.86 1.87
N GLY A 13 -21.78 -37.78 1.90
CA GLY A 13 -20.65 -37.56 1.00
C GLY A 13 -20.96 -37.18 -0.46
N ARG A 14 -20.91 -35.88 -0.74
CA ARG A 14 -20.20 -35.38 -1.94
C ARG A 14 -19.16 -34.36 -1.52
N HIS A 15 -18.09 -34.86 -0.90
CA HIS A 15 -16.76 -34.39 -1.27
C HIS A 15 -16.64 -34.48 -2.81
N ILE A 16 -15.86 -33.58 -3.41
CA ILE A 16 -15.62 -33.38 -4.85
C ILE A 16 -16.50 -32.27 -5.48
N LEU A 17 -16.34 -31.05 -4.97
CA LEU A 17 -16.15 -29.84 -5.80
C LEU A 17 -15.07 -28.99 -5.12
N ARG A 18 -13.85 -29.55 -5.04
CA ARG A 18 -12.63 -28.88 -4.56
C ARG A 18 -11.72 -28.71 -5.76
N SER A 19 -11.89 -27.60 -6.51
CA SER A 19 -11.04 -27.11 -7.62
C SER A 19 -11.85 -25.98 -8.29
N GLU A 20 -11.55 -24.68 -8.32
CA GLU A 20 -10.37 -23.85 -8.01
C GLU A 20 -10.85 -22.48 -7.49
N ALA A 21 -11.29 -22.40 -6.24
CA ALA A 21 -11.25 -21.10 -5.58
C ALA A 21 -9.78 -20.82 -5.28
N VAL A 22 -9.08 -20.19 -6.23
CA VAL A 22 -7.77 -19.58 -5.98
C VAL A 22 -7.94 -18.78 -4.70
N GLN A 23 -7.28 -19.27 -3.64
CA GLN A 23 -7.25 -18.62 -2.34
C GLN A 23 -6.46 -17.34 -2.55
N TRP A 24 -7.14 -16.29 -3.02
CA TRP A 24 -6.67 -14.92 -2.94
C TRP A 24 -6.49 -14.67 -1.45
N SER A 25 -5.26 -14.90 -0.96
CA SER A 25 -4.78 -14.30 0.27
C SER A 25 -5.32 -12.88 0.26
N GLN A 26 -6.10 -12.51 1.28
CA GLN A 26 -6.44 -11.11 1.51
C GLN A 26 -5.11 -10.40 1.80
N LYS A 27 -4.35 -10.07 0.75
CA LYS A 27 -3.30 -9.08 0.84
C LYS A 27 -4.05 -7.81 1.23
N SER A 28 -3.82 -7.36 2.46
CA SER A 28 -4.18 -6.01 2.87
C SER A 28 -3.76 -5.07 1.76
N VAL A 29 -4.69 -4.22 1.31
CA VAL A 29 -4.35 -3.22 0.32
C VAL A 29 -3.25 -2.35 0.94
N PRO A 30 -2.02 -2.30 0.38
CA PRO A 30 -0.92 -1.56 0.98
C PRO A 30 -1.35 -0.11 1.18
N PRO A 31 -1.04 0.59 2.26
CA PRO A 31 -1.52 1.95 2.55
C PRO A 31 -1.10 2.98 1.49
N CYS A 32 -0.10 2.66 0.67
CA CYS A 32 0.48 3.52 -0.35
C CYS A 32 0.72 2.75 -1.65
N ASP A 33 0.60 3.45 -2.79
CA ASP A 33 1.02 2.93 -4.10
C ASP A 33 2.37 3.52 -4.54
N VAL A 34 2.60 4.81 -4.28
CA VAL A 34 3.78 5.56 -4.75
C VAL A 34 4.38 6.40 -3.63
N PHE A 35 5.66 6.21 -3.32
CA PHE A 35 6.41 7.08 -2.40
C PHE A 35 7.08 8.21 -3.19
N ILE A 36 6.90 9.46 -2.77
CA ILE A 36 7.55 10.63 -3.37
C ILE A 36 8.60 11.15 -2.40
N ASN A 37 9.86 10.92 -2.73
CA ASN A 37 11.01 11.43 -2.01
C ASN A 37 11.48 12.74 -2.66
N HIS A 38 11.56 13.82 -1.87
CA HIS A 38 11.82 15.14 -2.40
C HIS A 38 12.44 16.09 -1.38
N ARG A 39 13.04 17.19 -1.87
CA ARG A 39 13.42 18.30 -1.01
C ARG A 39 12.25 19.28 -0.91
N GLY A 40 11.61 19.33 0.26
CA GLY A 40 10.41 20.14 0.48
C GLY A 40 10.60 21.64 0.19
N VAL A 41 11.72 22.24 0.60
CA VAL A 41 11.99 23.67 0.34
C VAL A 41 12.07 23.98 -1.16
N ASP A 42 12.59 23.06 -1.96
CA ASP A 42 12.77 23.26 -3.40
C ASP A 42 11.50 22.95 -4.19
N THR A 43 10.76 21.91 -3.76
CA THR A 43 9.79 21.25 -4.66
C THR A 43 8.34 21.17 -4.18
N LYS A 44 8.06 21.42 -2.89
CA LYS A 44 6.71 21.18 -2.32
C LYS A 44 5.57 21.98 -2.98
N ARG A 45 5.88 23.18 -3.48
CA ARG A 45 4.90 24.08 -4.13
C ARG A 45 4.94 24.03 -5.66
N ASN A 46 5.76 23.15 -6.25
CA ASN A 46 5.89 23.00 -7.70
C ASN A 46 5.81 21.52 -8.12
N VAL A 47 6.84 20.94 -8.73
CA VAL A 47 6.89 19.59 -9.32
C VAL A 47 6.39 18.50 -8.35
N ALA A 48 6.81 18.47 -7.09
CA ALA A 48 6.40 17.40 -6.17
C ALA A 48 4.91 17.53 -5.79
N GLY A 49 4.44 18.76 -5.58
CA GLY A 49 3.03 19.05 -5.33
C GLY A 49 2.13 18.69 -6.52
N LEU A 50 2.58 19.03 -7.74
CA LEU A 50 1.88 18.71 -9.00
C LEU A 50 1.83 17.21 -9.24
N LEU A 51 2.96 16.51 -9.06
CA LEU A 51 3.06 15.06 -9.19
C LEU A 51 2.09 14.36 -8.23
N TYR A 52 2.07 14.76 -6.95
CA TYR A 52 1.13 14.22 -5.96
C TYR A 52 -0.33 14.37 -6.41
N HIS A 53 -0.72 15.55 -6.88
CA HIS A 53 -2.10 15.80 -7.30
C HIS A 53 -2.47 15.01 -8.56
N HIS A 54 -1.54 14.89 -9.51
CA HIS A 54 -1.76 14.11 -10.73
C HIS A 54 -1.92 12.62 -10.42
N LEU A 55 -1.03 12.02 -9.62
CA LEU A 55 -1.14 10.63 -9.20
C LEU A 55 -2.47 10.37 -8.47
N ARG A 56 -2.91 11.29 -7.61
CA ARG A 56 -4.21 11.19 -6.93
C ARG A 56 -5.39 11.25 -7.92
N SER A 57 -5.31 12.06 -8.97
CA SER A 57 -6.35 12.11 -10.01
C SER A 57 -6.45 10.79 -10.80
N LEU A 58 -5.34 10.05 -10.90
CA LEU A 58 -5.28 8.71 -11.48
C LEU A 58 -5.73 7.60 -10.50
N ARG A 59 -6.32 7.96 -9.35
CA ARG A 59 -6.76 7.04 -8.29
C ARG A 59 -5.63 6.22 -7.65
N LEU A 60 -4.38 6.66 -7.79
CA LEU A 60 -3.26 6.14 -7.00
C LEU A 60 -3.23 6.80 -5.62
N ARG A 61 -2.57 6.15 -4.67
CA ARG A 61 -2.36 6.64 -3.30
C ARG A 61 -0.89 7.06 -3.13
N PRO A 62 -0.52 8.27 -3.56
CA PRO A 62 0.82 8.78 -3.35
C PRO A 62 1.03 9.15 -1.87
N PHE A 63 2.22 8.87 -1.37
CA PHE A 63 2.73 9.40 -0.12
C PHE A 63 3.69 10.55 -0.42
N LEU A 64 3.39 11.73 0.14
CA LEU A 64 4.26 12.90 0.11
C LEU A 64 4.30 13.44 1.53
N ASP A 65 5.47 13.44 2.17
CA ASP A 65 5.68 13.84 3.57
C ASP A 65 4.92 15.12 3.95
N SER A 66 5.03 16.18 3.15
CA SER A 66 4.40 17.49 3.37
C SER A 66 2.87 17.50 3.24
N LYS A 67 2.24 16.41 2.77
CA LYS A 67 0.78 16.28 2.60
C LYS A 67 0.16 15.07 3.30
N SER A 68 0.95 14.01 3.54
CA SER A 68 0.48 12.72 4.06
C SER A 68 0.73 12.56 5.57
N MET A 69 1.59 13.40 6.15
CA MET A 69 1.85 13.46 7.59
C MET A 69 0.80 14.31 8.31
N LYS A 70 0.40 13.88 9.50
CA LYS A 70 -0.52 14.56 10.43
C LYS A 70 0.27 15.05 11.65
N PRO A 71 -0.20 16.11 12.35
CA PRO A 71 0.37 16.49 13.64
C PRO A 71 0.38 15.32 14.63
N GLY A 72 1.53 15.06 15.25
CA GLY A 72 1.73 13.94 16.18
C GLY A 72 2.24 12.64 15.54
N ASP A 73 2.30 12.55 14.21
CA ASP A 73 2.95 11.41 13.56
C ASP A 73 4.45 11.42 13.83
N LYS A 74 4.99 10.24 14.17
CA LYS A 74 6.45 10.06 14.26
C LYS A 74 7.03 9.98 12.86
N LEU A 75 7.92 10.92 12.55
CA LEU A 75 8.46 11.14 11.20
C LEU A 75 9.05 9.87 10.59
N PHE A 76 10.06 9.28 11.25
CA PHE A 76 10.74 8.09 10.75
C PHE A 76 9.83 6.87 10.69
N GLU A 77 9.07 6.57 11.75
CA GLU A 77 8.20 5.38 11.76
C GLU A 77 7.21 5.38 10.60
N LYS A 78 6.59 6.53 10.29
CA LYS A 78 5.60 6.61 9.22
C LYS A 78 6.22 6.64 7.83
N ILE A 79 7.36 7.32 7.68
CA ILE A 79 8.07 7.40 6.40
C ILE A 79 8.68 6.05 6.03
N ASP A 80 9.35 5.37 6.95
CA ASP A 80 9.99 4.07 6.70
C ASP A 80 8.94 3.01 6.33
N VAL A 81 7.79 3.02 7.01
CA VAL A 81 6.67 2.14 6.67
C VAL A 81 6.14 2.49 5.27
N ALA A 82 5.98 3.77 4.94
CA ALA A 82 5.53 4.16 3.61
C ALA A 82 6.51 3.68 2.53
N ILE A 83 7.82 3.89 2.70
CA ILE A 83 8.85 3.45 1.75
C ILE A 83 8.76 1.94 1.49
N ARG A 84 8.61 1.14 2.55
CA ARG A 84 8.53 -0.33 2.45
C ARG A 84 7.22 -0.84 1.84
N GLU A 85 6.12 -0.12 2.05
CA GLU A 85 4.80 -0.59 1.61
C GLU A 85 4.36 -0.01 0.25
N CYS A 86 4.92 1.12 -0.19
CA CYS A 86 4.70 1.64 -1.53
C CYS A 86 5.35 0.71 -2.58
N LYS A 87 4.70 0.53 -3.73
CA LYS A 87 5.20 -0.34 -4.81
C LYS A 87 6.22 0.35 -5.71
N VAL A 88 6.14 1.68 -5.78
CA VAL A 88 6.98 2.51 -6.65
C VAL A 88 7.53 3.66 -5.83
N GLY A 89 8.84 3.87 -5.92
CA GLY A 89 9.50 5.06 -5.39
C GLY A 89 9.83 6.06 -6.50
N ILE A 90 9.56 7.34 -6.27
CA ILE A 90 9.96 8.45 -7.16
C ILE A 90 10.82 9.43 -6.38
N ALA A 91 12.09 9.54 -6.75
CA ALA A 91 13.00 10.56 -6.22
C ALA A 91 13.00 11.80 -7.13
N VAL A 92 12.76 12.98 -6.56
CA VAL A 92 12.77 14.26 -7.26
C VAL A 92 14.00 15.07 -6.86
N PHE A 93 15.06 14.95 -7.64
CA PHE A 93 16.30 15.69 -7.43
C PHE A 93 16.12 17.20 -7.69
N SER A 94 16.79 17.99 -6.86
CA SER A 94 16.72 19.46 -6.85
C SER A 94 18.01 20.04 -6.22
N PRO A 95 18.29 21.35 -6.36
CA PRO A 95 19.59 21.92 -5.97
C PRO A 95 20.02 21.63 -4.52
N MET A 96 19.11 21.66 -3.54
CA MET A 96 19.42 21.38 -2.13
C MET A 96 18.99 19.99 -1.69
N TYR A 97 18.79 19.07 -2.63
CA TYR A 97 18.36 17.70 -2.32
C TYR A 97 19.41 16.96 -1.49
N CYS A 98 20.67 16.98 -1.95
CA CYS A 98 21.78 16.26 -1.28
C CYS A 98 22.19 16.91 0.04
N ASP A 99 21.77 18.15 0.31
CA ASP A 99 22.02 18.84 1.58
C ASP A 99 21.08 18.36 2.71
N SER A 100 20.10 17.52 2.37
CA SER A 100 19.07 17.04 3.28
C SER A 100 19.36 15.60 3.72
N TYR A 101 19.76 15.44 4.98
CA TYR A 101 19.90 14.13 5.61
C TYR A 101 18.66 13.25 5.40
N PHE A 102 17.46 13.80 5.58
CA PHE A 102 16.20 13.08 5.38
C PHE A 102 16.03 12.60 3.94
N CYS A 103 16.36 13.44 2.94
CA CYS A 103 16.19 13.04 1.54
C CYS A 103 17.13 11.88 1.18
N LEU A 104 18.38 11.94 1.65
CA LEU A 104 19.37 10.89 1.40
C LEU A 104 19.06 9.59 2.15
N HIS A 105 18.55 9.69 3.38
CA HIS A 105 18.13 8.52 4.16
C HIS A 105 16.92 7.82 3.54
N GLU A 106 15.91 8.58 3.13
CA GLU A 106 14.76 8.04 2.41
C GLU A 106 15.20 7.39 1.09
N LEU A 107 16.11 8.02 0.34
CA LEU A 107 16.64 7.47 -0.91
C LEU A 107 17.37 6.15 -0.68
N SER A 108 18.18 6.04 0.38
CA SER A 108 18.88 4.79 0.68
C SER A 108 17.88 3.67 0.99
N LEU A 109 16.86 3.95 1.80
CA LEU A 109 15.80 2.99 2.14
C LEU A 109 14.99 2.53 0.91
N MET A 110 14.84 3.38 -0.11
CA MET A 110 14.18 3.00 -1.37
C MET A 110 15.01 2.05 -2.23
N THR A 111 16.33 1.98 -2.00
CA THR A 111 17.28 1.19 -2.80
C THR A 111 17.73 -0.11 -2.14
N GLU A 112 17.30 -0.37 -0.92
CA GLU A 112 17.53 -1.62 -0.17
C GLU A 112 16.55 -2.73 -0.58
#